data_AF-A0A7X8PZ31-F1
#
_entry.id   AF-A0A7X8PZ31-F1
#
_cell.length_a   1.000
_cell.length_b   1.000
_cell.length_c   1.000
_cell.angle_alpha   90.00
_cell.angle_beta   90.00
_cell.angle_gamma   90.00
#
_symmetry.space_group_name_H-M   'P 1'
#
loop_
_entity.id
_entity.type
_entity.pdbx_description
1 polymer ?
#
loop_
_entity_poly.entity_id
_entity_poly.type
_entity_poly.pdbx_seq_one_letter_code
_entity_poly.pdbx_strand_id
1 'polypeptide(L)'
;MRIVENLKELQENIKTLDKYLNSKKDPEYSFGLGLIKKGTCFVAVKENNKYKFYPSRFIGYANNNMATHLNNELRDGRETNSAISIILGDQPAPNLELEKFYRECCESLGFVANERGTFGVERKYWEV
;
A
#
# COMPACT_ATOMS: atom_id res chain seq x y z
N MET A 1 -11.23 9.52 8.62
CA MET A 1 -11.61 8.09 8.76
C MET A 1 -10.90 7.51 9.99
N ARG A 2 -11.44 6.48 10.64
CA ARG A 2 -10.74 5.78 11.75
C ARG A 2 -9.55 4.97 11.20
N ILE A 3 -8.43 4.95 11.93
CA ILE A 3 -7.28 4.08 11.63
C ILE A 3 -7.59 2.62 11.97
N VAL A 4 -6.90 1.68 11.33
CA VAL A 4 -7.00 0.26 11.70
C VAL A 4 -6.48 0.02 13.12
N GLU A 5 -7.08 -0.92 13.84
CA GLU A 5 -6.70 -1.26 15.23
C GLU A 5 -6.13 -2.67 15.37
N ASN A 6 -6.28 -3.52 14.35
CA ASN A 6 -5.87 -4.91 14.41
C ASN A 6 -5.52 -5.47 13.02
N LEU A 7 -4.89 -6.64 13.01
CA LEU A 7 -4.44 -7.31 11.79
C LEU A 7 -5.59 -7.65 10.84
N LYS A 8 -6.79 -7.97 11.38
CA LYS A 8 -7.94 -8.33 10.56
C LYS A 8 -8.41 -7.16 9.69
N GLU A 9 -8.52 -5.96 10.26
CA GLU A 9 -8.90 -4.75 9.51
C GLU A 9 -7.86 -4.40 8.44
N LEU A 10 -6.57 -4.55 8.78
CA LEU A 10 -5.48 -4.35 7.82
C LEU A 10 -5.59 -5.34 6.64
N GLN A 11 -5.85 -6.62 6.93
CA GLN A 11 -6.03 -7.67 5.93
C GLN A 11 -7.27 -7.47 5.05
N GLU A 12 -8.37 -6.94 5.60
CA GLU A 12 -9.58 -6.63 4.84
C GLU A 12 -9.33 -5.53 3.79
N ASN A 13 -8.55 -4.51 4.15
CA ASN A 13 -8.16 -3.47 3.19
C ASN A 13 -7.16 -3.99 2.14
N ILE A 14 -6.23 -4.87 2.54
CA ILE A 14 -5.31 -5.56 1.62
C ILE A 14 -6.13 -6.33 0.57
N LYS A 15 -7.10 -7.14 1.00
CA LYS A 15 -8.01 -7.88 0.10
C LYS A 15 -8.79 -6.96 -0.83
N THR A 16 -9.21 -5.80 -0.33
CA THR A 16 -9.93 -4.78 -1.12
C THR A 16 -9.05 -4.25 -2.25
N LEU A 17 -7.80 -3.88 -1.96
CA LEU A 17 -6.88 -3.41 -3.00
C LEU A 17 -6.49 -4.53 -3.97
N ASP A 18 -6.28 -5.75 -3.46
CA ASP A 18 -5.99 -6.92 -4.30
C ASP A 18 -7.12 -7.17 -5.31
N LYS A 19 -8.38 -7.05 -4.87
CA LYS A 19 -9.54 -7.15 -5.76
C LYS A 19 -9.49 -6.09 -6.87
N TYR A 20 -9.14 -4.84 -6.55
CA TYR A 20 -9.03 -3.77 -7.54
C TYR A 20 -7.97 -4.08 -8.60
N LEU A 21 -6.78 -4.51 -8.18
CA LEU A 21 -5.67 -4.84 -9.08
C LEU A 21 -5.94 -6.10 -9.93
N ASN A 22 -6.59 -7.11 -9.35
CA ASN A 22 -6.88 -8.39 -10.04
C ASN A 22 -8.07 -8.30 -11.01
N SER A 23 -9.10 -7.54 -10.66
CA SER A 23 -10.31 -7.42 -11.49
C SER A 23 -10.07 -6.70 -12.82
N LYS A 24 -9.04 -5.87 -12.91
CA LYS A 24 -8.72 -5.03 -14.08
C LYS A 24 -9.92 -4.23 -14.59
N LYS A 25 -10.81 -3.82 -13.69
CA LYS A 25 -12.04 -3.10 -14.01
C LYS A 25 -11.96 -1.65 -13.53
N ASP A 26 -12.15 -0.71 -14.45
CA ASP A 26 -12.22 0.70 -14.10
C ASP A 26 -13.56 1.07 -13.46
N PRO A 27 -13.57 2.06 -12.54
CA PRO A 27 -12.44 2.94 -12.19
C PRO A 27 -11.49 2.40 -11.11
N GLU A 28 -11.83 1.27 -10.49
CA GLU A 28 -11.10 0.71 -9.35
C GLU A 28 -9.67 0.29 -9.71
N TYR A 29 -9.48 -0.30 -10.89
CA TYR A 29 -8.16 -0.69 -11.38
C TYR A 29 -7.22 0.51 -11.51
N SER A 30 -7.61 1.54 -12.26
CA SER A 30 -6.83 2.77 -12.40
C SER A 30 -6.56 3.46 -11.06
N PHE A 31 -7.54 3.45 -10.15
CA PHE A 31 -7.35 3.94 -8.80
C PHE A 31 -6.28 3.15 -8.03
N GLY A 32 -6.35 1.81 -8.06
CA GLY A 32 -5.38 0.92 -7.44
C GLY A 32 -3.96 1.14 -7.96
N LEU A 33 -3.78 1.21 -9.29
CA LEU A 33 -2.48 1.54 -9.90
C LEU A 33 -1.95 2.90 -9.41
N GLY A 34 -2.83 3.90 -9.30
CA GLY A 34 -2.50 5.22 -8.78
C GLY A 34 -1.99 5.17 -7.34
N LEU A 35 -2.55 4.30 -6.48
CA LEU A 35 -2.09 4.10 -5.12
C LEU A 35 -0.69 3.47 -5.08
N ILE A 36 -0.44 2.42 -5.88
CA ILE A 36 0.88 1.78 -5.96
C ILE A 36 1.93 2.77 -6.45
N LYS A 37 1.62 3.51 -7.52
CA LYS A 37 2.55 4.46 -8.15
C LYS A 37 2.96 5.62 -7.22
N LYS A 38 2.03 6.09 -6.37
CA LYS A 38 2.25 7.25 -5.49
C LYS A 38 2.63 6.87 -4.06
N GLY A 39 2.55 5.60 -3.68
CA GLY A 39 2.84 5.15 -2.32
C GLY A 39 4.28 5.45 -1.88
N THR A 40 4.51 5.44 -0.57
CA THR A 40 5.83 5.72 0.03
C THR A 40 6.19 4.70 1.10
N CYS A 41 5.27 4.42 2.03
CA CYS A 41 5.41 3.29 2.94
C CYS A 41 4.46 2.17 2.52
N PHE A 42 4.97 0.95 2.41
CA PHE A 42 4.23 -0.22 1.92
C PHE A 42 4.34 -1.37 2.90
N VAL A 43 3.25 -2.11 3.09
CA VAL A 43 3.33 -3.48 3.61
C VAL A 43 3.62 -4.38 2.41
N ALA A 44 4.77 -5.06 2.45
CA ALA A 44 5.21 -6.01 1.46
C ALA A 44 4.87 -7.42 1.95
N VAL A 45 3.96 -8.10 1.26
CA VAL A 45 3.50 -9.45 1.62
C VAL A 45 4.09 -10.45 0.64
N LYS A 46 4.74 -11.50 1.15
CA LYS A 46 5.29 -12.57 0.32
C LYS A 46 4.24 -13.65 0.03
N GLU A 47 3.90 -13.84 -1.24
CA GLU A 47 2.99 -14.89 -1.71
C GLU A 47 3.58 -15.62 -2.91
N ASN A 48 3.68 -16.96 -2.85
CA ASN A 48 4.18 -17.81 -3.95
C ASN A 48 5.54 -17.33 -4.53
N ASN A 49 6.49 -17.00 -3.66
CA ASN A 49 7.81 -16.44 -4.01
C ASN A 49 7.78 -15.10 -4.75
N LYS A 50 6.68 -14.34 -4.68
CA LYS A 50 6.58 -12.97 -5.17
C LYS A 50 6.12 -12.04 -4.06
N TYR A 51 6.53 -10.78 -4.12
CA TYR A 51 6.03 -9.77 -3.21
C TYR A 51 4.87 -9.00 -3.84
N LYS A 52 3.84 -8.76 -3.05
CA LYS A 52 2.80 -7.77 -3.32
C LYS A 52 2.97 -6.59 -2.38
N PHE A 53 2.65 -5.39 -2.86
CA PHE A 53 2.92 -4.15 -2.14
C PHE A 53 1.63 -3.38 -1.89
N TYR A 54 1.38 -3.04 -0.63
CA TYR A 54 0.15 -2.39 -0.22
C TYR A 54 0.45 -1.03 0.46
N PRO A 55 0.01 0.10 -0.11
CA PRO A 55 0.34 1.41 0.38
C PRO A 55 -0.37 1.68 1.71
N SER A 56 0.43 1.99 2.73
CA SER A 56 0.02 2.31 4.11
C SER A 56 -1.21 3.21 4.22
N ARG A 57 -1.22 4.34 3.49
CA ARG A 57 -2.34 5.29 3.54
C ARG A 57 -3.67 4.72 3.06
N PHE A 58 -3.66 3.68 2.20
CA PHE A 58 -4.88 3.00 1.82
C PHE A 58 -5.28 1.97 2.88
N ILE A 59 -4.37 1.06 3.22
CA ILE A 59 -4.68 -0.08 4.10
C ILE A 59 -4.77 0.26 5.59
N GLY A 60 -4.26 1.42 6.00
CA GLY A 60 -4.21 1.84 7.40
C GLY A 60 -5.45 2.56 7.91
N TYR A 61 -6.47 2.78 7.08
CA TYR A 61 -7.78 3.27 7.52
C TYR A 61 -8.79 2.13 7.53
N ALA A 62 -9.56 1.98 8.61
CA ALA A 62 -10.53 0.89 8.71
C ALA A 62 -11.63 0.98 7.64
N ASN A 63 -12.04 -0.17 7.10
CA ASN A 63 -13.09 -0.31 6.08
C ASN A 63 -12.88 0.62 4.86
N ASN A 64 -11.63 0.76 4.40
CA ASN A 64 -11.30 1.67 3.31
C ASN A 64 -11.59 1.05 1.95
N ASN A 65 -12.22 1.84 1.08
CA ASN A 65 -12.48 1.54 -0.32
C ASN A 65 -12.20 2.79 -1.16
N MET A 66 -12.33 2.69 -2.49
CA MET A 66 -12.08 3.81 -3.40
C MET A 66 -12.89 5.07 -3.01
N ALA A 67 -14.21 4.94 -2.77
CA ALA A 67 -15.07 6.08 -2.48
C ALA A 67 -14.69 6.76 -1.16
N THR A 68 -14.49 5.97 -0.09
CA THR A 68 -14.11 6.52 1.22
C THR A 68 -12.71 7.14 1.20
N HIS A 69 -11.78 6.54 0.46
CA HIS A 69 -10.42 7.05 0.34
C HIS A 69 -10.38 8.40 -0.38
N LEU A 70 -11.15 8.55 -1.47
CA LEU A 70 -11.22 9.78 -2.24
C LEU A 70 -11.89 10.92 -1.46
N ASN A 71 -12.91 10.60 -0.65
CA ASN A 71 -13.62 11.58 0.19
C ASN A 71 -12.87 11.94 1.48
N ASN A 72 -11.81 11.21 1.84
CA ASN A 72 -11.01 11.51 3.03
C ASN A 72 -9.89 12.49 2.71
N GLU A 73 -10.18 13.79 2.70
CA GLU A 73 -9.19 14.85 2.42
C GLU A 73 -8.07 14.93 3.47
N LEU A 74 -8.38 14.56 4.72
CA LEU A 74 -7.45 14.60 5.85
C LEU A 74 -6.58 13.34 5.97
N ARG A 75 -6.54 12.49 4.94
CA ARG A 75 -5.74 11.27 4.93
C ARG A 75 -4.24 11.57 5.13
N ASP A 76 -3.68 11.11 6.25
CA ASP A 76 -2.29 11.31 6.62
C ASP A 76 -1.57 9.95 6.75
N GLY A 77 -0.42 9.85 6.08
CA GLY A 77 0.42 8.66 6.19
C GLY A 77 1.03 8.48 7.58
N ARG A 78 1.24 9.57 8.33
CA ARG A 78 1.83 9.52 9.68
C ARG A 78 0.96 8.73 10.65
N GLU A 79 -0.36 8.93 10.59
CA GLU A 79 -1.33 8.21 11.40
C GLU A 79 -1.37 6.73 11.02
N THR A 80 -1.49 6.44 9.73
CA THR A 80 -1.57 5.05 9.26
C THR A 80 -0.29 4.28 9.52
N ASN A 81 0.88 4.91 9.36
CA ASN A 81 2.17 4.27 9.61
C ASN A 81 2.33 3.91 11.09
N SER A 82 1.91 4.79 12.01
CA SER A 82 1.95 4.51 13.45
C SER A 82 1.07 3.32 13.79
N ALA A 83 -0.17 3.28 13.29
CA ALA A 83 -1.11 2.19 13.52
C ALA A 83 -0.58 0.85 12.98
N ILE A 84 -0.10 0.84 11.72
CA ILE A 84 0.46 -0.36 11.08
C ILE A 84 1.68 -0.87 11.86
N SER A 85 2.55 0.03 12.32
CA SER A 85 3.74 -0.38 13.07
C SER A 85 3.40 -1.03 14.41
N ILE A 86 2.35 -0.56 15.09
CA ILE A 86 1.86 -1.18 16.32
C ILE A 86 1.29 -2.57 16.02
N ILE A 87 0.50 -2.71 14.94
CA ILE A 87 -0.12 -3.98 14.55
C ILE A 87 0.91 -5.03 14.13
N LEU A 88 1.93 -4.62 13.38
CA LEU A 88 2.97 -5.52 12.85
C LEU A 88 4.16 -5.70 13.81
N GLY A 89 4.29 -4.85 14.83
CA GLY A 89 5.39 -4.90 15.79
C GLY A 89 6.74 -4.42 15.24
N ASP A 90 6.75 -3.69 14.12
CA ASP A 90 7.97 -3.21 13.46
C ASP A 90 7.76 -1.85 12.76
N GLN A 91 8.84 -1.16 12.41
CA GLN A 91 8.85 0.12 11.71
C GLN A 91 9.18 -0.05 10.22
N PRO A 92 8.60 0.77 9.32
CA PRO A 92 8.92 0.67 7.91
C PRO A 92 10.33 1.22 7.67
N ALA A 93 11.17 0.45 6.97
CA ALA A 93 12.53 0.85 6.63
C ALA A 93 12.83 0.72 5.13
N PRO A 94 13.80 1.49 4.59
CA PRO A 94 14.33 1.21 3.27
C PRO A 94 14.90 -0.20 3.18
N ASN A 95 14.65 -0.89 2.07
CA ASN A 95 15.19 -2.21 1.81
C ASN A 95 15.42 -2.36 0.30
N LEU A 96 16.69 -2.56 -0.10
CA LEU A 96 17.10 -2.60 -1.50
C LEU A 96 16.50 -3.79 -2.26
N GLU A 97 16.33 -4.93 -1.59
CA GLU A 97 15.74 -6.12 -2.20
C GLU A 97 14.23 -5.92 -2.43
N LEU A 98 13.51 -5.40 -1.44
CA LEU A 98 12.08 -5.09 -1.58
C LEU A 98 11.82 -3.95 -2.57
N GLU A 99 12.71 -2.96 -2.68
CA GLU A 99 12.64 -1.91 -3.70
C GLU A 99 12.80 -2.49 -5.11
N LYS A 100 13.68 -3.47 -5.31
CA LYS A 100 13.80 -4.19 -6.58
C LYS A 100 12.50 -4.93 -6.91
N PHE A 101 11.96 -5.70 -5.96
CA PHE A 101 10.70 -6.41 -6.17
C PHE A 101 9.51 -5.47 -6.39
N TYR A 102 9.51 -4.29 -5.76
CA TYR A 102 8.49 -3.26 -5.99
C TYR A 102 8.52 -2.76 -7.44
N ARG A 103 9.72 -2.55 -8.01
CA ARG A 103 9.86 -2.12 -9.40
C ARG A 103 9.38 -3.20 -10.37
N GLU A 104 9.77 -4.45 -10.16
CA GLU A 104 9.28 -5.61 -10.92
C GLU A 104 7.75 -5.73 -10.81
N CYS A 105 7.18 -5.49 -9.63
CA CYS A 105 5.73 -5.45 -9.42
C CYS A 105 5.07 -4.35 -10.26
N CYS A 106 5.60 -3.12 -10.25
CA CYS A 106 5.09 -2.01 -11.08
C CYS A 106 5.11 -2.36 -12.57
N GLU A 107 6.22 -2.94 -13.06
CA GLU A 107 6.35 -3.36 -14.45
C GLU A 107 5.31 -4.43 -14.82
N SER A 108 5.07 -5.40 -13.93
CA SER A 108 4.04 -6.42 -14.11
C SER A 108 2.61 -5.85 -14.13
N LEU A 109 2.41 -4.70 -13.47
CA LEU A 109 1.17 -3.92 -13.49
C LEU A 109 1.06 -2.98 -14.71
N GLY A 110 2.07 -2.96 -15.58
CA GLY A 110 2.08 -2.22 -16.83
C GLY A 110 2.57 -0.78 -16.72
N PHE A 111 3.32 -0.42 -15.68
CA PHE A 111 3.88 0.93 -15.55
C PHE A 111 5.28 0.94 -14.91
N VAL A 112 6.08 1.95 -15.26
CA VAL A 112 7.39 2.15 -14.64
C VAL A 112 7.23 2.89 -13.32
N ALA A 113 7.86 2.37 -12.27
CA ALA A 113 7.94 3.01 -10.97
C ALA A 113 8.59 4.39 -11.06
N ASN A 114 8.07 5.36 -10.29
CA ASN A 114 8.79 6.62 -10.09
C ASN A 114 10.15 6.33 -9.41
N GLU A 115 11.14 7.21 -9.60
CA GLU A 115 12.45 7.01 -8.96
C GLU A 115 12.36 6.99 -7.43
N ARG A 116 11.46 7.81 -6.86
CA ARG A 116 11.24 7.96 -5.42
C ARG A 116 9.75 7.93 -5.08
N GLY A 117 9.45 7.79 -3.80
CA GLY A 117 8.09 7.95 -3.26
C GLY A 117 7.58 9.38 -3.38
N THR A 118 6.36 9.62 -2.87
CA THR A 118 5.81 10.98 -2.80
C THR A 118 6.73 11.88 -1.98
N PHE A 119 6.86 13.16 -2.36
CA PHE A 119 7.78 14.13 -1.75
C PHE A 119 9.27 13.86 -1.99
N GLY A 120 9.63 12.97 -2.92
CA GLY A 120 11.02 12.72 -3.28
C GLY A 120 11.81 11.96 -2.20
N VAL A 121 11.12 11.24 -1.32
CA VAL A 121 11.72 10.40 -0.28
C VAL A 121 11.82 8.94 -0.72
N GLU A 122 12.77 8.21 -0.15
CA GLU A 122 12.92 6.78 -0.38
C GLU A 122 11.69 6.00 0.13
N ARG A 123 11.33 4.93 -0.58
CA ARG A 123 10.26 4.04 -0.12
C ARG A 123 10.71 3.25 1.10
N LYS A 124 9.74 2.89 1.93
CA LYS A 124 9.97 2.12 3.15
C LYS A 124 8.97 0.97 3.23
N TYR A 125 9.38 -0.13 3.84
CA TYR A 125 8.64 -1.37 3.81
C TYR A 125 8.52 -1.97 5.21
N TRP A 126 7.33 -2.51 5.51
CA TRP A 126 7.20 -3.62 6.46
C TRP A 126 7.20 -4.90 5.65
N GLU A 127 8.02 -5.88 6.01
CA GLU A 127 8.01 -7.21 5.38
C GLU A 127 7.16 -8.17 6.22
N VAL A 128 6.20 -8.84 5.59
CA VAL A 128 5.25 -9.77 6.22
C VAL A 128 5.16 -11.09 5.46
#